data_AF-A0A812ZDC5-F1
#
_entry.id   AF-A0A812ZDC5-F1
#
_cell.length_a   1.000
_cell.length_b   1.000
_cell.length_c   1.000
_cell.angle_alpha   90.00
_cell.angle_beta   90.00
_cell.angle_gamma   90.00
#
_symmetry.space_group_name_H-M   'P 1'
#
loop_
_entity.id
_entity.type
_entity.pdbx_description
1 polymer ?
#
loop_
_entity_poly.entity_id
_entity_poly.type
_entity_poly.pdbx_seq_one_letter_code
_entity_poly.pdbx_strand_id
1 'polypeptide(L)'
;MFALIQECANNYHLGRISSPTRTEAFERTNPASLVNKFGNEQFAVPVTVLEMESLSIADEIRAIANTDLLISAHSAALSWMMALPPCAQVLEICAAGNYQFINYAKLAGVEHHCAGPHIAWGTKGFTAPVDDMVKQARDAKARRDKCLKEM
;
A
#
# COMPACT_ATOMS: atom_id res chain seq x y z
N MET A 1 3.44 -16.31 -2.69
CA MET A 1 3.38 -14.85 -2.74
C MET A 1 2.49 -14.41 -1.60
N PHE A 2 2.94 -13.52 -0.73
CA PHE A 2 2.12 -12.88 0.32
C PHE A 2 2.08 -11.37 0.07
N ALA A 3 0.88 -10.80 0.03
CA ALA A 3 0.70 -9.36 -0.10
C ALA A 3 0.23 -8.78 1.24
N LEU A 4 0.84 -7.68 1.64
CA LEU A 4 0.47 -6.94 2.85
C LEU A 4 -0.10 -5.59 2.49
N ILE A 5 -1.31 -5.29 2.94
CA ILE A 5 -1.90 -3.96 2.88
C ILE A 5 -1.74 -3.32 4.25
N GLN A 6 -1.00 -2.20 4.29
CA GLN A 6 -0.92 -1.39 5.50
C GLN A 6 -1.97 -0.27 5.44
N GLU A 7 -2.84 -0.25 6.44
CA GLU A 7 -3.72 0.90 6.69
C GLU A 7 -3.00 1.88 7.63
N CYS A 8 -3.15 3.18 7.40
CA CYS A 8 -2.92 4.16 8.45
C CYS A 8 -4.27 4.43 9.11
N ALA A 9 -4.43 4.18 10.42
CA ALA A 9 -5.60 4.63 11.14
C ALA A 9 -5.76 6.14 10.98
N ASN A 10 -6.78 6.55 10.23
CA ASN A 10 -7.12 7.93 10.00
C ASN A 10 -7.93 8.46 11.20
N ASN A 11 -7.36 8.40 12.40
CA ASN A 11 -7.94 9.05 13.59
C ASN A 11 -7.57 10.54 13.62
N TYR A 12 -8.02 11.29 12.61
CA TYR A 12 -8.21 12.72 12.80
C TYR A 12 -9.44 12.91 13.69
N HIS A 13 -9.20 13.07 14.99
CA HIS A 13 -10.16 13.69 15.91
C HIS A 13 -10.43 15.13 15.46
N LEU A 14 -11.31 15.31 14.47
CA LEU A 14 -12.03 16.57 14.29
C LEU A 14 -13.30 16.47 15.12
N GLY A 15 -13.36 17.32 16.13
CA GLY A 15 -14.45 17.40 17.09
C GLY A 15 -15.83 17.48 16.42
N ARG A 16 -16.81 16.96 17.15
CA ARG A 16 -18.24 17.15 16.89
C ARG A 16 -18.54 18.61 16.56
N ILE A 17 -18.89 18.89 15.31
CA ILE A 17 -19.79 19.99 14.97
C ILE A 17 -20.88 19.42 14.08
N SER A 18 -22.08 19.36 14.65
CA SER A 18 -23.34 19.08 14.00
C SER A 18 -23.71 20.22 13.04
N SER A 19 -23.83 19.94 11.74
CA SER A 19 -25.05 20.24 10.96
C SER A 19 -24.95 19.70 9.52
N PRO A 20 -26.06 19.26 8.90
CA PRO A 20 -26.08 18.58 7.62
C PRO A 20 -26.35 19.56 6.47
N THR A 21 -25.54 19.52 5.40
CA THR A 21 -25.92 19.69 3.98
C THR A 21 -24.69 20.05 3.14
N ARG A 22 -24.04 19.06 2.51
CA ARG A 22 -23.68 19.11 1.09
C ARG A 22 -23.18 17.74 0.64
N THR A 23 -24.08 17.04 -0.03
CA THR A 23 -23.91 15.76 -0.68
C THR A 23 -23.17 15.99 -1.99
N GLU A 24 -21.84 15.91 -2.00
CA GLU A 24 -21.07 15.76 -3.25
C GLU A 24 -20.04 14.65 -3.05
N ALA A 25 -20.33 13.52 -3.69
CA ALA A 25 -19.46 12.39 -4.04
C ALA A 25 -18.18 12.26 -3.22
N PHE A 26 -18.35 11.87 -1.97
CA PHE A 26 -17.27 11.42 -1.13
C PHE A 26 -17.22 9.89 -1.19
N GLU A 27 -16.81 9.35 -2.33
CA GLU A 27 -16.20 8.01 -2.37
C GLU A 27 -14.82 8.13 -1.73
N ARG A 28 -14.82 8.27 -0.41
CA ARG A 28 -13.65 8.00 0.43
C ARG A 28 -13.20 6.63 -0.03
N THR A 29 -12.05 6.50 -0.67
CA THR A 29 -11.46 5.18 -0.86
C THR A 29 -11.23 4.66 0.55
N ASN A 30 -12.16 3.83 1.02
CA ASN A 30 -12.03 3.17 2.29
C ASN A 30 -10.90 2.17 2.05
N PRO A 31 -9.81 2.18 2.83
CA PRO A 31 -8.88 1.06 2.84
C PRO A 31 -9.62 -0.30 2.81
N ALA A 32 -10.75 -0.41 3.51
CA ALA A 32 -11.64 -1.57 3.44
C ALA A 32 -12.22 -1.89 2.04
N SER A 33 -12.38 -0.92 1.14
CA SER A 33 -12.78 -1.15 -0.27
C SER A 33 -11.67 -1.75 -1.12
N LEU A 34 -10.42 -1.36 -0.88
CA LEU A 34 -9.23 -2.01 -1.45
C LEU A 34 -9.13 -3.42 -0.90
N VAL A 35 -9.21 -3.59 0.42
CA VAL A 35 -9.22 -4.89 1.10
C VAL A 35 -10.34 -5.78 0.57
N ASN A 36 -11.57 -5.28 0.44
CA ASN A 36 -12.70 -6.06 -0.07
C ASN A 36 -12.50 -6.45 -1.54
N LYS A 37 -11.95 -5.58 -2.39
CA LYS A 37 -11.63 -5.96 -3.78
C LYS A 37 -10.51 -7.00 -3.82
N PHE A 38 -9.45 -6.83 -3.02
CA PHE A 38 -8.36 -7.81 -2.90
C PHE A 38 -8.82 -9.15 -2.30
N GLY A 39 -9.82 -9.15 -1.41
CA GLY A 39 -10.38 -10.35 -0.80
C GLY A 39 -11.46 -11.05 -1.64
N ASN A 40 -12.22 -10.29 -2.44
CA ASN A 40 -13.28 -10.83 -3.30
C ASN A 40 -12.79 -11.23 -4.69
N GLU A 41 -11.75 -10.58 -5.20
CA GLU A 41 -11.05 -11.12 -6.36
C GLU A 41 -10.23 -12.32 -5.88
N GLN A 42 -10.35 -13.46 -6.57
CA GLN A 42 -9.45 -14.60 -6.39
C GLN A 42 -8.05 -14.20 -6.85
N PHE A 43 -7.35 -13.43 -6.04
CA PHE A 43 -5.91 -13.35 -6.15
C PHE A 43 -5.38 -14.75 -5.92
N ALA A 44 -4.50 -15.22 -6.80
CA ALA A 44 -3.78 -16.48 -6.63
C ALA A 44 -2.78 -16.44 -5.44
N VAL A 45 -2.96 -15.49 -4.54
CA VAL A 45 -1.99 -14.93 -3.60
C VAL A 45 -2.75 -14.51 -2.33
N PRO A 46 -2.39 -15.05 -1.15
CA PRO A 46 -2.91 -14.57 0.13
C PRO A 46 -2.62 -13.08 0.36
N VAL A 47 -3.65 -12.32 0.75
CA VAL A 47 -3.55 -10.91 1.14
C VAL A 47 -3.84 -10.81 2.63
N THR A 48 -2.99 -10.11 3.37
CA THR A 48 -3.18 -9.79 4.79
C THR A 48 -3.24 -8.27 4.95
N VAL A 49 -4.15 -7.81 5.80
CA VAL A 49 -4.26 -6.39 6.16
C VAL A 49 -3.77 -6.24 7.58
N LEU A 50 -2.85 -5.31 7.81
CA LEU A 50 -2.31 -5.06 9.14
C LEU A 50 -2.47 -3.58 9.52
N GLU A 51 -2.95 -3.39 10.75
CA GLU A 51 -2.86 -2.15 11.49
C GLU A 51 -1.52 -2.19 12.26
N MET A 52 -0.46 -1.63 11.68
CA MET A 52 0.90 -1.78 12.20
C MET A 52 1.04 -1.24 13.62
N GLU A 53 0.32 -0.17 13.95
CA GLU A 53 0.27 0.43 15.28
C GLU A 53 -0.31 -0.48 16.38
N SER A 54 -1.01 -1.54 16.00
CA SER A 54 -1.57 -2.53 16.92
C SER A 54 -0.58 -3.66 17.25
N LEU A 55 0.53 -3.73 16.52
CA LEU A 55 1.53 -4.78 16.64
C LEU A 55 2.72 -4.31 17.49
N SER A 56 3.47 -5.29 18.03
CA SER A 56 4.79 -4.99 18.56
C SER A 56 5.79 -4.79 17.41
N ILE A 57 6.85 -4.00 17.62
CA ILE A 57 7.92 -3.82 16.61
C ILE A 57 8.46 -5.16 16.09
N ALA A 58 8.58 -6.18 16.96
CA ALA A 58 9.05 -7.50 16.55
C ALA A 58 8.05 -8.21 15.62
N ASP A 59 6.76 -8.02 15.84
CA ASP A 59 5.70 -8.61 14.99
C ASP A 59 5.54 -7.84 13.68
N GLU A 60 5.70 -6.51 13.69
CA GLU A 60 5.77 -5.67 12.49
C GLU A 60 6.90 -6.15 11.58
N ILE A 61 8.12 -6.29 12.11
CA ILE A 61 9.28 -6.77 11.35
C ILE A 61 9.02 -8.19 10.83
N ARG A 62 8.46 -9.08 11.66
CA ARG A 62 8.20 -10.47 11.24
C ARG A 62 7.18 -10.53 10.11
N ALA A 63 6.13 -9.73 10.16
CA ALA A 63 5.14 -9.66 9.09
C ALA A 63 5.78 -9.17 7.78
N ILE A 64 6.55 -8.10 7.84
CA ILE A 64 7.17 -7.49 6.66
C ILE A 64 8.25 -8.39 6.06
N ALA A 65 9.09 -9.03 6.87
CA ALA A 65 10.13 -9.94 6.40
C ALA A 65 9.59 -11.19 5.69
N ASN A 66 8.32 -11.54 5.90
CA ASN A 66 7.63 -12.63 5.20
C ASN A 66 6.69 -12.13 4.09
N THR A 67 6.83 -10.87 3.68
CA THR A 67 5.98 -10.24 2.66
C THR A 67 6.71 -10.19 1.32
N ASP A 68 6.01 -10.58 0.25
CA ASP A 68 6.52 -10.55 -1.11
C ASP A 68 6.10 -9.28 -1.87
N LEU A 69 4.98 -8.68 -1.47
CA LEU A 69 4.45 -7.44 -2.00
C LEU A 69 3.91 -6.58 -0.86
N LEU A 70 4.55 -5.44 -0.59
CA LEU A 70 4.05 -4.45 0.35
C LEU A 70 3.22 -3.42 -0.41
N ILE A 71 1.95 -3.28 -0.05
CA ILE A 71 1.01 -2.32 -0.63
C ILE A 71 0.73 -1.21 0.37
N SER A 72 0.99 0.03 -0.03
CA SER A 72 0.74 1.21 0.80
C SER A 72 -0.10 2.25 0.07
N ALA A 73 -1.18 2.69 0.73
CA ALA A 73 -1.94 3.86 0.30
C ALA A 73 -1.30 5.18 0.78
N HIS A 74 -0.32 5.13 1.69
CA HIS A 74 0.32 6.29 2.27
C HIS A 74 1.81 6.03 2.51
N SER A 75 2.66 6.55 1.63
CA SER A 75 4.08 6.87 1.79
C SER A 75 4.76 6.53 3.15
N ALA A 76 4.33 7.10 4.30
CA ALA A 76 4.97 6.83 5.60
C ALA A 76 5.00 5.33 6.00
N ALA A 77 4.00 4.55 5.59
CA ALA A 77 3.95 3.10 5.80
C ALA A 77 5.10 2.35 5.10
N LEU A 78 5.71 2.97 4.08
CA LEU A 78 6.80 2.38 3.33
C LEU A 78 8.13 2.37 4.06
N SER A 79 8.26 3.01 5.23
CA SER A 79 9.46 2.91 6.07
C SER A 79 9.86 1.46 6.39
N TRP A 80 8.88 0.55 6.42
CA TRP A 80 9.09 -0.87 6.67
C TRP A 80 9.74 -1.63 5.51
N MET A 81 9.84 -1.05 4.31
CA MET A 81 10.42 -1.72 3.14
C MET A 81 11.84 -2.24 3.36
N MET A 82 12.59 -1.68 4.32
CA MET A 82 13.94 -2.10 4.66
C MET A 82 14.00 -3.51 5.26
N ALA A 83 12.88 -4.02 5.77
CA ALA A 83 12.77 -5.38 6.29
C ALA A 83 12.27 -6.39 5.25
N LEU A 84 11.99 -5.96 4.00
CA LEU A 84 11.51 -6.86 2.96
C LEU A 84 12.61 -7.84 2.51
N PRO A 85 12.24 -9.08 2.13
CA PRO A 85 13.19 -10.04 1.60
C PRO A 85 13.64 -9.66 0.17
N PRO A 86 14.74 -10.25 -0.33
CA PRO A 86 15.14 -10.11 -1.72
C PRO A 86 14.00 -10.45 -2.70
N CYS A 87 13.97 -9.76 -3.85
CA CYS A 87 12.91 -9.87 -4.88
C CYS A 87 11.49 -9.47 -4.43
N ALA A 88 11.30 -9.04 -3.19
CA ALA A 88 10.06 -8.40 -2.78
C ALA A 88 9.88 -7.05 -3.46
N GLN A 89 8.63 -6.59 -3.50
CA GLN A 89 8.24 -5.40 -4.23
C GLN A 89 7.38 -4.50 -3.36
N VAL A 90 7.40 -3.21 -3.69
CA VAL A 90 6.55 -2.18 -3.10
C VAL A 90 5.57 -1.69 -4.17
N LEU A 91 4.30 -1.58 -3.79
CA LEU A 91 3.25 -0.96 -4.59
C LEU A 91 2.64 0.21 -3.81
N GLU A 92 2.76 1.41 -4.36
CA GLU A 92 2.32 2.65 -3.71
C GLU A 92 1.31 3.39 -4.60
N ILE A 93 0.29 3.99 -3.97
CA ILE A 93 -0.44 5.11 -4.60
C ILE A 93 0.46 6.35 -4.50
N CYS A 94 1.25 6.61 -5.53
CA CYS A 94 2.36 7.55 -5.41
C CYS A 94 1.91 8.99 -5.22
N ALA A 95 2.65 9.70 -4.37
CA ALA A 95 2.53 11.13 -4.25
C ALA A 95 3.21 11.87 -5.42
N ALA A 96 2.77 13.08 -5.73
CA ALA A 96 3.44 14.04 -6.60
C ALA A 96 4.44 14.85 -5.78
N GLY A 97 5.70 14.83 -6.22
CA GLY A 97 6.81 15.46 -5.50
C GLY A 97 7.33 14.58 -4.36
N ASN A 98 8.65 14.61 -4.17
CA ASN A 98 9.43 13.78 -3.25
C ASN A 98 9.40 12.27 -3.52
N TYR A 99 10.34 11.83 -4.36
CA TYR A 99 10.67 10.42 -4.65
C TYR A 99 11.42 9.72 -3.51
N GLN A 100 11.19 10.12 -2.25
CA GLN A 100 11.97 9.64 -1.12
C GLN A 100 11.81 8.11 -0.93
N PHE A 101 10.60 7.58 -1.11
CA PHE A 101 10.36 6.14 -0.96
C PHE A 101 10.84 5.33 -2.17
N ILE A 102 10.86 5.92 -3.37
CA ILE A 102 11.55 5.31 -4.52
C ILE A 102 13.05 5.19 -4.24
N ASN A 103 13.66 6.23 -3.66
CA ASN A 103 15.07 6.21 -3.29
C ASN A 103 15.36 5.19 -2.19
N TYR A 104 14.47 5.07 -1.20
CA TYR A 104 14.59 4.05 -0.15
C TYR A 104 14.43 2.64 -0.70
N ALA A 105 13.50 2.43 -1.63
CA ALA A 105 13.31 1.12 -2.26
C ALA A 105 14.56 0.72 -3.04
N LYS A 106 15.13 1.67 -3.79
CA LYS A 106 16.41 1.47 -4.48
C LYS A 106 17.55 1.15 -3.51
N LEU A 107 17.64 1.84 -2.37
CA LEU A 107 18.66 1.57 -1.35
C LEU A 107 18.47 0.19 -0.71
N ALA A 108 17.23 -0.21 -0.47
CA ALA A 108 16.86 -1.53 0.06
C ALA A 108 16.96 -2.65 -0.99
N GLY A 109 17.24 -2.32 -2.26
CA GLY A 109 17.32 -3.31 -3.34
C GLY A 109 15.98 -3.94 -3.73
N VAL A 110 14.86 -3.25 -3.45
CA VAL A 110 13.51 -3.71 -3.77
C VAL A 110 12.92 -2.91 -4.92
N GLU A 111 12.09 -3.55 -5.74
CA GLU A 111 11.39 -2.89 -6.85
C GLU A 111 10.23 -2.05 -6.30
N HIS A 112 10.04 -0.84 -6.84
CA HIS A 112 8.99 0.09 -6.42
C HIS A 112 8.09 0.45 -7.59
N HIS A 113 6.79 0.22 -7.43
CA HIS A 113 5.78 0.56 -8.43
C HIS A 113 4.81 1.60 -7.90
N CYS A 114 4.57 2.59 -8.74
CA CYS A 114 3.52 3.58 -8.55
C CYS A 114 2.27 3.14 -9.31
N ALA A 115 1.12 3.14 -8.64
CA ALA A 115 -0.18 2.99 -9.27
C ALA A 115 -0.95 4.32 -9.30
N GLY A 116 -1.59 4.59 -10.43
CA GLY A 116 -2.44 5.76 -10.69
C GLY A 116 -1.81 7.15 -10.55
N PRO A 117 -2.64 8.19 -10.30
CA PRO A 117 -2.21 9.57 -10.43
C PRO A 117 -1.26 9.97 -9.28
N HIS A 118 -0.25 10.78 -9.60
CA HIS A 118 0.63 11.36 -8.60
C HIS A 118 -0.14 12.37 -7.72
N ILE A 119 -0.33 12.05 -6.43
CA ILE A 119 -1.13 12.87 -5.47
C ILE A 119 -0.22 13.83 -4.71
N ALA A 120 -0.40 15.14 -4.82
CA ALA A 120 0.45 16.08 -4.09
C ALA A 120 0.07 16.18 -2.59
N TRP A 121 1.02 16.61 -1.76
CA TRP A 121 0.69 17.01 -0.39
C TRP A 121 -0.37 18.11 -0.40
N GLY A 122 -1.44 17.93 0.39
CA GLY A 122 -2.58 18.87 0.43
C GLY A 122 -3.66 18.61 -0.64
N THR A 123 -3.58 17.54 -1.42
CA THR A 123 -4.70 17.12 -2.29
C THR A 123 -5.95 16.86 -1.43
N LYS A 124 -7.04 17.58 -1.72
CA LYS A 124 -8.28 17.55 -0.92
C LYS A 124 -9.12 16.29 -1.12
N GLY A 125 -8.86 15.53 -2.17
CA GLY A 125 -9.53 14.28 -2.48
C GLY A 125 -8.93 13.65 -3.74
N PHE A 126 -8.96 12.32 -3.79
CA PHE A 126 -8.58 11.55 -4.96
C PHE A 126 -9.40 10.26 -5.00
N THR A 127 -9.59 9.71 -6.19
CA THR A 127 -10.12 8.37 -6.38
C THR A 127 -8.95 7.41 -6.47
N ALA A 128 -8.88 6.40 -5.60
CA ALA A 128 -7.80 5.44 -5.70
C ALA A 128 -7.90 4.64 -7.01
N PRO A 129 -6.77 4.37 -7.66
CA PRO A 129 -6.70 3.63 -8.92
C PRO A 129 -6.80 2.12 -8.67
N VAL A 130 -7.89 1.65 -8.05
CA VAL A 130 -7.96 0.28 -7.50
C VAL A 130 -7.71 -0.79 -8.56
N ASP A 131 -8.27 -0.64 -9.77
CA ASP A 131 -8.10 -1.62 -10.84
C ASP A 131 -6.64 -1.68 -11.36
N ASP A 132 -5.95 -0.54 -11.36
CA ASP A 132 -4.51 -0.49 -11.65
C ASP A 132 -3.72 -1.15 -10.51
N MET A 133 -4.03 -0.86 -9.25
CA MET A 133 -3.37 -1.53 -8.11
C MET A 133 -3.53 -3.04 -8.17
N VAL A 134 -4.74 -3.53 -8.48
CA VAL A 134 -5.04 -4.95 -8.67
C VAL A 134 -4.18 -5.53 -9.79
N LYS A 135 -4.11 -4.85 -10.94
CA LYS A 135 -3.27 -5.26 -12.07
C LYS A 135 -1.79 -5.32 -11.66
N GLN A 136 -1.26 -4.29 -11.02
CA GLN A 136 0.13 -4.23 -10.60
C GLN A 136 0.47 -5.31 -9.58
N ALA A 137 -0.45 -5.65 -8.68
CA ALA A 137 -0.29 -6.73 -7.72
C ALA A 137 -0.28 -8.11 -8.40
N ARG A 138 -1.10 -8.33 -9.44
CA ARG A 138 -1.02 -9.57 -10.26
C ARG A 138 0.31 -9.66 -10.99
N ASP A 139 0.75 -8.57 -11.61
CA ASP A 139 2.00 -8.52 -12.36
C ASP A 139 3.23 -8.70 -11.44
N ALA A 140 3.12 -8.31 -10.16
CA ALA A 140 4.17 -8.49 -9.16
C ALA A 140 4.59 -9.95 -9.03
N LYS A 141 3.66 -10.90 -9.16
CA LYS A 141 3.99 -12.33 -9.15
C LYS A 141 4.99 -12.71 -10.23
N ALA A 142 4.72 -12.33 -11.47
CA ALA A 142 5.60 -12.64 -12.58
C ALA A 142 6.98 -12.00 -12.38
N ARG A 143 7.04 -10.75 -11.91
CA ARG A 143 8.30 -10.04 -11.65
C ARG A 143 9.13 -10.70 -10.55
N ARG A 144 8.51 -11.09 -9.44
CA ARG A 144 9.20 -11.80 -8.34
C ARG A 144 9.71 -13.16 -8.81
N ASP A 145 8.86 -13.95 -9.47
CA ASP A 145 9.23 -15.28 -9.95
C ASP A 145 10.36 -15.20 -10.99
N LYS A 146 10.44 -14.11 -11.76
CA LYS A 146 11.57 -13.83 -12.64
C LYS A 146 12.84 -13.50 -11.84
N CYS A 147 12.77 -12.56 -10.90
CA CYS A 147 13.91 -12.16 -10.07
C CYS A 147 14.54 -13.36 -9.35
N LEU A 148 13.72 -14.23 -8.74
CA LEU A 148 14.21 -15.44 -8.05
C LEU A 148 14.88 -16.47 -8.98
N LYS A 149 14.60 -16.45 -10.28
CA LYS A 149 15.28 -17.31 -11.26
C LYS A 149 16.62 -16.74 -11.71
N GLU A 150 16.82 -15.44 -11.53
CA GLU A 150 18.00 -14.69 -11.95
C GLU A 150 19.01 -14.48 -10.80
N MET A 151 18.63 -14.83 -9.57
CA MET A 151 19.50 -14.89 -8.39
C MET A 151 20.34 -16.17 -8.35
#